data_AF-A0A348N251-F1
#
_entry.id   AF-A0A348N251-F1
#
_cell.length_a   1.000
_cell.length_b   1.000
_cell.length_c   1.000
_cell.angle_alpha   90.00
_cell.angle_beta   90.00
_cell.angle_gamma   90.00
#
_symmetry.space_group_name_H-M   'P 1'
#
loop_
_entity.id
_entity.type
_entity.pdbx_description
1 polymer ?
#
loop_
_entity_poly.entity_id
_entity_poly.type
_entity_poly.pdbx_seq_one_letter_code
_entity_poly.pdbx_strand_id
1 'polypeptide(L)' 'MLRVILFCDICNTQGIRYIEQQRSSRRGDKDGRRISDGRAWFEGTLEEAESAGWLVQENKHICPGCIDQHTD' A
#
# COMPACT_ATOMS: atom_id res chain seq x y z
N MET A 1 1.28 -4.71 20.46
CA MET A 1 1.83 -4.76 19.09
C MET A 1 1.35 -3.53 18.35
N LEU A 2 2.25 -2.75 17.76
CA LEU A 2 1.90 -1.56 16.98
C LEU A 2 1.44 -2.01 15.60
N ARG A 3 0.21 -1.63 15.20
CA ARG A 3 -0.22 -1.74 13.80
C ARG A 3 0.29 -0.49 13.07
N VAL A 4 0.99 -0.70 11.96
CA VAL A 4 1.43 0.38 11.07
C VAL A 4 0.57 0.37 9.81
N ILE A 5 0.41 1.55 9.23
CA ILE A 5 -0.16 1.69 7.89
C ILE A 5 0.98 2.12 6.98
N LEU A 6 1.32 1.25 6.04
CA LEU A 6 2.29 1.54 4.98
C LEU A 6 1.57 2.15 3.80
N PHE A 7 2.22 3.11 3.15
CA PHE A 7 1.76 3.71 1.90
C PHE A 7 2.87 3.59 0.88
N CYS A 8 2.53 3.29 -0.37
CA CYS A 8 3.55 3.12 -1.39
C CYS A 8 4.11 4.47 -1.87
N ASP A 9 5.43 4.65 -1.76
CA ASP A 9 6.11 5.90 -2.12
C ASP A 9 6.12 6.22 -3.62
N ILE A 10 5.82 5.24 -4.48
CA ILE A 10 5.73 5.43 -5.94
C ILE A 10 4.34 5.94 -6.34
N CYS A 11 3.27 5.22 -6.00
CA CYS A 11 1.92 5.63 -6.41
C CYS A 11 1.32 6.72 -5.50
N ASN A 12 1.83 6.90 -4.27
CA ASN A 12 1.37 7.93 -3.33
C ASN A 12 2.27 9.19 -3.37
N THR A 13 2.51 9.74 -4.55
CA THR A 13 3.37 10.94 -4.74
C THR A 13 2.92 12.16 -3.93
N GLN A 14 1.63 12.22 -3.54
CA GLN A 14 1.05 13.29 -2.73
C GLN A 14 1.28 13.11 -1.22
N GLY A 15 1.88 12.00 -0.79
CA GLY A 15 2.19 11.76 0.63
C GLY A 15 0.95 11.66 1.53
N ILE A 16 -0.18 11.23 0.99
CA ILE A 16 -1.45 11.14 1.73
C ILE A 16 -1.40 9.97 2.71
N ARG A 17 -1.73 10.22 3.98
CA ARG A 17 -1.57 9.25 5.09
C ARG A 17 -2.88 8.80 5.73
N TYR A 18 -3.99 8.88 5.00
CA TYR A 18 -5.27 8.36 5.45
C TYR A 18 -5.81 7.34 4.44
N ILE A 19 -6.36 6.25 4.97
CA ILE A 19 -7.15 5.29 4.19
C ILE A 19 -8.50 5.98 3.94
N GLU A 20 -8.92 6.08 2.68
CA GLU A 20 -10.11 6.82 2.30
C GLU A 20 -11.35 6.30 3.06
N GLN A 21 -11.84 7.09 4.02
CA GLN A 21 -13.13 6.84 4.65
C GLN A 21 -14.21 7.39 3.71
N GLN A 22 -14.86 6.50 2.95
CA GLN A 22 -16.26 6.57 2.46
C GLN A 22 -16.44 6.15 1.00
N ARG A 23 -16.80 4.88 0.75
CA ARG A 23 -18.18 4.39 0.48
C ARG A 23 -18.11 2.95 -0.04
N SER A 24 -18.75 2.05 0.71
CA SER A 24 -18.97 0.63 0.43
C SER A 24 -17.76 -0.28 0.60
N SER A 25 -17.76 -1.02 1.71
CA SER A 25 -16.96 -2.23 1.97
C SER A 25 -17.24 -3.40 1.01
N ARG A 26 -17.85 -3.15 -0.17
CA ARG A 26 -18.35 -4.16 -1.11
C ARG A 26 -17.69 -4.15 -2.48
N ARG A 27 -16.92 -3.12 -2.84
CA ARG A 27 -16.05 -3.18 -4.03
C ARG A 27 -14.63 -3.37 -3.54
N GLY A 28 -14.24 -4.64 -3.50
CA GLY A 28 -13.03 -5.10 -2.84
C GLY A 28 -11.78 -4.37 -3.31
N ASP A 29 -11.15 -3.68 -2.36
CA ASP A 29 -9.72 -3.47 -2.30
C ASP A 29 -9.08 -4.88 -2.22
N LYS A 30 -8.95 -5.57 -3.35
CA LYS A 30 -8.52 -6.98 -3.32
C LYS A 30 -7.07 -7.14 -2.85
N ASP A 31 -6.26 -6.10 -2.94
CA ASP A 31 -4.82 -6.17 -2.62
C ASP A 31 -4.28 -4.83 -2.08
N GLY A 32 -5.12 -4.08 -1.35
CA GLY A 32 -4.70 -2.79 -0.77
C GLY A 32 -4.41 -1.70 -1.80
N ARG A 33 -5.01 -1.76 -2.99
CA ARG A 33 -4.90 -0.73 -4.05
C ARG A 33 -6.25 -0.07 -4.33
N ARG A 34 -6.30 1.26 -4.22
CA ARG A 34 -7.50 2.07 -4.45
C ARG A 34 -7.84 2.13 -5.93
N ILE A 35 -9.12 1.90 -6.23
CA ILE A 35 -9.66 2.00 -7.59
C ILE A 35 -9.76 3.47 -8.04
N SER A 36 -10.01 4.39 -7.10
CA SER A 36 -10.26 5.81 -7.40
C SER A 36 -9.03 6.53 -7.96
N ASP A 37 -7.83 6.16 -7.50
CA ASP A 37 -6.60 6.84 -7.87
C ASP A 37 -5.35 5.94 -7.94
N GLY A 38 -5.53 4.62 -7.87
CA GLY A 38 -4.45 3.66 -8.03
C GLY A 38 -3.48 3.56 -6.86
N ARG A 39 -3.72 4.26 -5.74
CA ARG A 39 -2.80 4.29 -4.59
C ARG A 39 -2.88 3.04 -3.73
N ALA A 40 -1.74 2.59 -3.24
CA ALA A 40 -1.66 1.39 -2.41
C ALA A 40 -1.33 1.68 -0.94
N TRP A 41 -1.94 0.92 -0.04
CA TRP A 41 -1.63 0.88 1.39
C TRP A 41 -1.71 -0.54 1.94
N PHE A 42 -1.07 -0.76 3.09
CA PHE A 42 -1.13 -2.01 3.85
C PHE A 42 -1.29 -1.70 5.33
N GLU A 43 -2.17 -2.42 6.03
CA GLU A 43 -2.36 -2.30 7.48
C GLU A 43 -1.94 -3.62 8.15
N GLY A 44 -0.93 -3.56 9.02
CA GLY A 44 -0.37 -4.74 9.67
C GLY A 44 0.98 -4.46 10.34
N THR A 45 1.80 -5.49 10.51
CA THR A 45 3.23 -5.36 10.85
C THR A 45 4.09 -5.22 9.58
N LEU A 46 5.37 -4.88 9.76
CA LEU A 46 6.31 -4.84 8.64
C LEU A 46 6.55 -6.24 8.06
N GLU A 47 6.63 -7.27 8.92
CA GLU A 47 6.80 -8.66 8.51
C GLU A 47 5.59 -9.17 7.71
N GLU A 48 4.38 -8.77 8.11
CA GLU A 48 3.14 -9.07 7.37
C GLU A 48 3.14 -8.37 6.01
N ALA A 49 3.65 -7.13 5.92
CA ALA A 49 3.75 -6.40 4.66
C ALA A 49 4.75 -7.04 3.70
N GLU A 50 5.94 -7.40 4.18
CA GLU A 50 6.95 -8.11 3.40
C GLU A 50 6.41 -9.45 2.91
N SER A 51 5.71 -10.20 3.78
CA SER A 51 5.03 -11.45 3.41
C SER A 51 3.94 -11.26 2.35
N ALA A 52 3.33 -10.07 2.30
CA ALA A 52 2.36 -9.67 1.29
C ALA A 52 3.02 -9.11 0.01
N GLY A 53 4.34 -9.19 -0.12
CA GLY A 53 5.10 -8.78 -1.31
C GLY A 53 5.46 -7.29 -1.36
N TRP A 54 5.27 -6.55 -0.27
CA TRP A 54 5.78 -5.18 -0.19
C TRP A 54 7.30 -5.19 -0.06
N LEU A 55 7.96 -4.27 -0.77
CA LEU A 55 9.35 -3.96 -0.52
C LEU A 55 9.42 -2.92 0.60
N VAL A 56 9.94 -3.33 1.75
CA VAL A 56 10.22 -2.46 2.90
C VAL A 56 11.73 -2.28 2.99
N GLN A 57 12.24 -1.11 2.63
CA GLN A 57 13.65 -0.74 2.79
C GLN A 57 13.72 0.53 3.65
N GLU A 58 14.84 0.77 4.34
CA GLU A 58 15.04 1.74 5.43
C GLU A 58 14.24 3.07 5.36
N ASN A 59 13.99 3.63 4.17
CA ASN A 59 13.15 4.82 3.97
C ASN A 59 12.17 4.72 2.78
N LYS A 60 11.89 3.52 2.27
CA LYS A 60 11.00 3.31 1.11
C LYS A 60 10.10 2.11 1.31
N HIS A 61 8.82 2.31 1.06
CA HIS A 61 7.79 1.29 1.01
C HIS A 61 7.23 1.24 -0.41
N ILE A 62 7.35 0.10 -1.08
CA ILE A 62 6.87 -0.07 -2.45
C ILE A 62 5.89 -1.23 -2.50
N CYS A 63 4.69 -0.98 -3.03
CA CYS A 63 3.68 -2.02 -3.18
C CYS A 63 4.03 -2.99 -4.32
N PRO A 64 3.54 -4.24 -4.26
CA PRO A 64 3.79 -5.26 -5.29
C PRO A 64 3.56 -4.75 -6.72
N GLY A 65 2.42 -4.09 -6.97
CA GLY A 65 2.12 -3.63 -8.32
C GLY A 65 3.03 -2.50 -8.83
N CYS A 66 3.72 -1.76 -7.96
CA CYS A 66 4.75 -0.82 -8.41
C CYS A 66 6.11 -1.51 -8.59
N ILE A 67 6.39 -2.60 -7.86
CA ILE A 67 7.58 -3.43 -8.11
C ILE A 67 7.48 -4.04 -9.51
N ASP A 68 6.34 -4.67 -9.84
CA ASP A 68 6.12 -5.32 -11.14
C ASP A 68 6.21 -4.35 -12.34
N GLN A 69 5.87 -3.07 -12.14
CA GLN A 69 5.90 -2.06 -13.21
C GLN A 69 7.27 -1.37 -13.37
N HIS A 70 8.16 -1.51 -12.38
CA HIS A 70 9.45 -0.81 -12.33
C HIS A 70 10.66 -1.74 -12.23
N THR A 71 10.46 -3.05 -12.33
CA THR A 71 11.54 -4.05 -12.41
C THR A 71 11.60 -4.59 -13.84
N ASP A 72 12.52 -4.05 -14.64
CA ASP A 72 12.98 -4.64 -15.91
C ASP A 72 14.12 -5.65 -15.63
#